data_AF-A0A8J7ST85-F1
#
_entry.id   AF-A0A8J7ST85-F1
#
_cell.length_a   1.000
_cell.length_b   1.000
_cell.length_c   1.000
_cell.angle_alpha   90.00
_cell.angle_beta   90.00
_cell.angle_gamma   90.00
#
_symmetry.space_group_name_H-M   'P 1'
#
loop_
_entity.id
_entity.type
_entity.pdbx_description
1 polymer ?
#
loop_
_entity_poly.entity_id
_entity_poly.type
_entity_poly.pdbx_seq_one_letter_code
_entity_poly.pdbx_strand_id
1 'polypeptide(L)'
;IFLFARLCDFGIAQSYLKEHCETGKYPICSSIEKLHSSGNFLWGWGSPLYDTGGWTTEGEAYYGGLVKDILTTPKYLKMYIIKSIEATFMQFFYYEVDLLGEMRNNQKDTGAMKTYFQSYDLAAKDSRQFKNTYTNTSIERQNMIQQFVIAVSALLLLLLLWDEKYSKRQKAVVGILLIGMLVNAFVAAATSGVYNRYQSRVAWLVTLPAFWFVCSKIEEWRTQQRTKIKD
;
A
#
# COMPACT_ATOMS: atom_id res chain seq x y z
N ILE A 1 12.38 -1.93 -13.90
CA ILE A 1 13.03 -2.23 -12.60
C ILE A 1 12.01 -2.50 -11.48
N PHE A 2 11.13 -1.57 -11.09
CA PHE A 2 10.20 -1.77 -9.97
C PHE A 2 9.26 -2.97 -10.11
N LEU A 3 8.70 -3.20 -11.29
CA LEU A 3 7.84 -4.37 -11.52
C LEU A 3 8.61 -5.68 -11.37
N PHE A 4 9.89 -5.73 -11.73
CA PHE A 4 10.75 -6.89 -11.46
C PHE A 4 10.95 -7.10 -9.94
N ALA A 5 11.18 -6.02 -9.20
CA ALA A 5 11.24 -6.08 -7.74
C ALA A 5 9.97 -6.68 -7.14
N ARG A 6 8.80 -6.32 -7.68
CA ARG A 6 7.52 -6.89 -7.26
C ARG A 6 7.40 -8.39 -7.59
N LEU A 7 7.92 -8.82 -8.74
CA LEU A 7 8.01 -10.25 -9.07
C LEU A 7 8.92 -11.00 -8.10
N CYS A 8 9.95 -10.36 -7.55
CA CYS A 8 10.77 -10.94 -6.48
C CYS A 8 9.98 -11.13 -5.18
N ASP A 9 9.16 -10.16 -4.77
CA ASP A 9 8.29 -10.33 -3.58
C ASP A 9 7.31 -11.49 -3.72
N PHE A 10 6.81 -11.71 -4.94
CA PHE A 10 5.91 -12.82 -5.22
C PHE A 10 6.61 -14.18 -5.37
N GLY A 11 7.95 -14.21 -5.35
CA GLY A 11 8.72 -15.43 -5.62
C GLY A 11 8.75 -15.84 -7.10
N ILE A 12 8.09 -15.08 -7.98
CA ILE A 12 7.90 -15.41 -9.39
C ILE A 12 9.20 -15.26 -10.16
N ALA A 13 9.95 -14.17 -9.90
CA ALA A 13 11.23 -13.94 -10.55
C ALA A 13 12.22 -15.08 -10.27
N GLN A 14 12.27 -15.55 -9.04
CA GLN A 14 13.13 -16.63 -8.58
C GLN A 14 12.73 -17.95 -9.23
N SER A 15 11.43 -18.26 -9.30
CA SER A 15 10.94 -19.46 -10.00
C SER A 15 11.27 -19.41 -11.49
N TYR A 16 11.10 -18.26 -12.15
CA TYR A 16 11.44 -18.11 -13.57
C TYR A 16 12.94 -18.30 -13.82
N LEU A 17 13.78 -17.62 -13.05
CA LEU A 17 15.23 -17.67 -13.22
C LEU A 17 15.79 -19.06 -12.95
N LYS A 18 15.29 -19.79 -11.95
CA LYS A 18 15.71 -21.18 -11.69
C LYS A 18 15.50 -22.11 -12.90
N GLU A 19 14.45 -21.88 -13.69
CA GLU A 19 14.13 -22.70 -14.87
C GLU A 19 14.89 -22.24 -16.14
N HIS A 20 15.39 -21.01 -16.18
CA HIS A 20 15.94 -20.41 -17.41
C HIS A 20 17.42 -20.02 -17.32
N CYS A 21 18.05 -20.13 -16.14
CA CYS A 21 19.44 -19.71 -15.97
C CYS A 21 20.47 -20.68 -16.54
N GLU A 22 20.13 -21.96 -16.75
CA GLU A 22 21.00 -22.91 -17.46
C GLU A 22 21.27 -22.50 -18.92
N THR A 23 20.40 -21.65 -19.50
CA THR A 23 20.54 -21.14 -20.87
C THR A 23 21.58 -20.02 -21.01
N GLY A 24 22.21 -19.56 -19.92
CA GLY A 24 23.23 -18.49 -19.94
C GLY A 24 22.70 -17.10 -20.33
N LYS A 25 21.37 -16.95 -20.48
CA LYS A 25 20.74 -15.76 -21.07
C LYS A 25 20.76 -14.51 -20.17
N TYR A 26 20.86 -14.66 -18.85
CA TYR A 26 20.62 -13.55 -17.91
C TYR A 26 21.80 -13.32 -16.94
N PRO A 27 22.39 -12.11 -16.92
CA PRO A 27 23.43 -11.74 -15.95
C PRO A 27 23.04 -11.92 -14.48
N ILE A 28 21.75 -11.76 -14.16
CA ILE A 28 21.24 -11.87 -12.77
C ILE A 28 21.27 -13.30 -12.20
N CYS A 29 21.54 -14.32 -13.03
CA CYS A 29 21.54 -15.73 -12.63
C CYS A 29 22.50 -16.06 -11.48
N SER A 30 23.63 -15.35 -11.36
CA SER A 30 24.59 -15.52 -10.26
C SER A 30 24.05 -15.09 -8.90
N SER A 31 22.93 -14.36 -8.88
CA SER A 31 22.40 -13.71 -7.69
C SER A 31 20.98 -14.16 -7.33
N ILE A 32 20.48 -15.28 -7.87
CA ILE A 32 19.14 -15.80 -7.58
C ILE A 32 18.89 -15.95 -6.08
N GLU A 33 19.86 -16.50 -5.35
CA GLU A 33 19.72 -16.72 -3.91
C GLU A 33 19.60 -15.41 -3.12
N LYS A 34 20.13 -14.31 -3.63
CA LYS A 34 20.01 -12.98 -3.00
C LYS A 34 18.64 -12.33 -3.26
N LEU A 35 17.90 -12.81 -4.27
CA LEU A 35 16.56 -12.35 -4.59
C LEU A 35 15.57 -12.95 -3.59
N HIS A 36 15.40 -12.32 -2.44
CA HIS A 36 14.38 -12.71 -1.45
C HIS A 36 13.17 -11.76 -1.43
N SER A 37 13.41 -10.46 -1.62
CA SER A 37 12.39 -9.43 -1.58
C SER A 37 12.73 -8.27 -2.52
N SER A 38 11.73 -7.46 -2.82
CA SER A 38 11.88 -6.19 -3.53
C SER A 38 12.87 -5.28 -2.82
N GLY A 39 12.85 -5.25 -1.48
CA GLY A 39 13.79 -4.49 -0.67
C GLY A 39 15.24 -4.91 -0.87
N ASN A 40 15.51 -6.22 -0.83
CA ASN A 40 16.87 -6.74 -1.08
C ASN A 40 17.33 -6.45 -2.52
N PHE A 41 16.42 -6.55 -3.48
CA PHE A 41 16.72 -6.27 -4.87
C PHE A 41 16.93 -4.78 -5.16
N LEU A 42 16.15 -3.86 -4.58
CA LEU A 42 16.25 -2.43 -4.90
C LEU A 42 17.25 -1.69 -4.02
N TRP A 43 17.29 -2.02 -2.73
CA TRP A 43 17.88 -1.17 -1.69
C TRP A 43 18.94 -1.87 -0.84
N GLY A 44 19.19 -3.16 -1.07
CA GLY A 44 20.24 -3.90 -0.36
C GLY A 44 21.64 -3.38 -0.69
N TRP A 45 22.54 -3.34 0.30
CA TRP A 45 23.94 -2.93 0.12
C TRP A 45 24.71 -3.80 -0.90
N GLY A 46 24.31 -5.05 -1.09
CA GLY A 46 24.81 -5.96 -2.13
C GLY A 46 23.72 -6.33 -3.13
N SER A 47 22.89 -5.34 -3.49
CA SER A 47 21.73 -5.55 -4.35
C SER A 47 22.16 -6.06 -5.74
N PRO A 48 21.51 -7.13 -6.25
CA PRO A 48 21.74 -7.62 -7.61
C PRO A 48 21.44 -6.61 -8.73
N LEU A 49 20.71 -5.52 -8.42
CA LEU A 49 20.46 -4.43 -9.36
C LEU A 49 21.77 -3.75 -9.77
N TYR A 50 22.66 -3.47 -8.81
CA TYR A 50 23.92 -2.79 -9.11
C TYR A 50 24.92 -3.71 -9.82
N ASP A 51 24.87 -5.01 -9.54
CA ASP A 51 25.71 -6.02 -10.21
C ASP A 51 25.37 -6.18 -11.71
N THR A 52 24.21 -5.69 -12.15
CA THR A 52 23.68 -5.88 -13.51
C THR A 52 23.41 -4.57 -14.27
N GLY A 53 24.02 -3.46 -13.82
CA GLY A 53 24.00 -2.18 -14.52
C GLY A 53 23.26 -1.05 -13.79
N GLY A 54 22.54 -1.35 -12.70
CA GLY A 54 21.95 -0.34 -11.83
C GLY A 54 20.82 0.49 -12.46
N TRP A 55 20.75 1.76 -12.07
CA TRP A 55 19.74 2.73 -12.52
C TRP A 55 20.14 3.41 -13.84
N THR A 56 20.49 2.61 -14.84
CA THR A 56 20.87 3.06 -16.19
C THR A 56 19.77 2.74 -17.20
N THR A 57 19.82 3.37 -18.38
CA THR A 57 18.88 3.07 -19.47
C THR A 57 19.01 1.62 -19.92
N GLU A 58 20.23 1.08 -19.95
CA GLU A 58 20.52 -0.32 -20.26
C GLU A 58 19.94 -1.25 -19.20
N GLY A 59 20.12 -0.92 -17.91
CA GLY A 59 19.53 -1.67 -16.80
C GLY A 59 18.00 -1.67 -16.85
N GLU A 60 17.38 -0.53 -17.13
CA GLU A 60 15.94 -0.44 -17.29
C GLU A 60 15.42 -1.31 -18.44
N ALA A 61 16.07 -1.25 -19.60
CA ALA A 61 15.74 -2.07 -20.76
C ALA A 61 15.91 -3.57 -20.47
N TYR A 62 17.00 -3.96 -19.80
CA TYR A 62 17.26 -5.34 -19.39
C TYR A 62 16.14 -5.89 -18.50
N TYR A 63 15.79 -5.18 -17.43
CA TYR A 63 14.70 -5.61 -16.53
C TYR A 63 13.33 -5.53 -17.18
N GLY A 64 13.11 -4.59 -18.10
CA GLY A 64 11.89 -4.52 -18.91
C GLY A 64 11.72 -5.78 -19.78
N GLY A 65 12.78 -6.22 -20.45
CA GLY A 65 12.82 -7.46 -21.20
C GLY A 65 12.55 -8.68 -20.33
N LEU A 66 13.21 -8.78 -19.18
CA LEU A 66 13.02 -9.90 -18.25
C LEU A 66 11.59 -9.96 -17.69
N VAL A 67 11.02 -8.82 -17.31
CA VAL A 67 9.60 -8.73 -16.89
C VAL A 67 8.67 -9.17 -18.01
N LYS A 68 8.94 -8.74 -19.24
CA LYS A 68 8.14 -9.15 -20.41
C LYS A 68 8.22 -10.65 -20.60
N ASP A 69 9.40 -11.25 -20.55
CA ASP A 69 9.58 -12.70 -20.73
C ASP A 69 8.86 -13.50 -19.62
N ILE A 70 8.92 -13.02 -18.37
CA ILE A 70 8.18 -13.62 -17.25
C ILE A 70 6.67 -13.51 -17.47
N LEU A 71 6.14 -12.31 -17.73
CA LEU A 71 4.69 -12.06 -17.80
C LEU A 71 4.04 -12.51 -19.11
N THR A 72 4.82 -12.81 -20.15
CA THR A 72 4.31 -13.43 -21.38
C THR A 72 4.29 -14.96 -21.29
N THR A 73 4.93 -15.54 -20.28
CA THR A 73 4.90 -16.98 -20.02
C THR A 73 3.62 -17.34 -19.23
N PRO A 74 2.69 -18.16 -19.76
CA PRO A 74 1.36 -18.39 -19.15
C PRO A 74 1.39 -18.85 -17.69
N LYS A 75 2.35 -19.71 -17.34
CA LYS A 75 2.57 -20.21 -15.97
C LYS A 75 2.78 -19.06 -14.97
N TYR A 76 3.70 -18.14 -15.28
CA TYR A 76 4.06 -17.05 -14.37
C TYR A 76 3.09 -15.88 -14.44
N LEU A 77 2.44 -15.64 -15.59
CA LEU A 77 1.32 -14.71 -15.68
C LEU A 77 0.16 -15.11 -14.76
N LYS A 78 -0.21 -16.40 -14.77
CA LYS A 78 -1.23 -16.93 -13.85
C LYS A 78 -0.84 -16.73 -12.39
N MET A 79 0.41 -17.02 -12.02
CA MET A 79 0.92 -16.76 -10.68
C MET A 79 0.82 -15.28 -10.31
N TYR A 80 1.22 -14.38 -11.22
CA TYR A 80 1.19 -12.93 -10.99
C TYR A 80 -0.24 -12.43 -10.75
N ILE A 81 -1.22 -12.90 -11.54
CA ILE A 81 -2.63 -12.54 -11.36
C ILE A 81 -3.14 -12.99 -9.98
N ILE A 82 -2.90 -14.25 -9.60
CA ILE A 82 -3.35 -14.78 -8.30
C ILE A 82 -2.71 -14.00 -7.15
N LYS A 83 -1.38 -13.80 -7.20
CA LYS A 83 -0.64 -13.08 -6.16
C LYS A 83 -1.03 -11.60 -6.08
N SER A 84 -1.35 -10.97 -7.21
CA SER A 84 -1.87 -9.60 -7.23
C SER A 84 -3.24 -9.49 -6.59
N ILE A 85 -4.13 -10.46 -6.82
CA ILE A 85 -5.44 -10.51 -6.16
C ILE A 85 -5.30 -10.70 -4.66
N GLU A 86 -4.51 -11.69 -4.21
CA GLU A 86 -4.21 -11.93 -2.79
C GLU A 86 -3.66 -10.65 -2.13
N ALA A 87 -2.68 -10.01 -2.76
CA ALA A 87 -2.07 -8.78 -2.25
C ALA A 87 -3.03 -7.59 -2.26
N THR A 88 -3.96 -7.51 -3.21
CA THR A 88 -5.00 -6.47 -3.26
C THR A 88 -5.90 -6.57 -2.04
N PHE A 89 -6.36 -7.78 -1.70
CA PHE A 89 -7.17 -7.99 -0.50
C PHE A 89 -6.39 -7.63 0.77
N MET A 90 -5.12 -8.04 0.87
CA MET A 90 -4.28 -7.63 1.99
C MET A 90 -4.16 -6.11 2.07
N GLN A 91 -3.76 -5.45 0.98
CA GLN A 91 -3.56 -4.00 0.94
C GLN A 91 -4.84 -3.21 1.24
N PHE A 92 -6.01 -3.70 0.84
CA PHE A 92 -7.28 -3.03 1.09
C PHE A 92 -7.58 -2.88 2.59
N PHE A 93 -7.15 -3.84 3.40
CA PHE A 93 -7.29 -3.81 4.87
C PHE A 93 -6.02 -3.37 5.61
N TYR A 94 -4.93 -3.07 4.89
CA TYR A 94 -3.63 -2.70 5.46
C TYR A 94 -3.38 -1.20 5.34
N TYR A 95 -3.83 -0.44 6.35
CA TYR A 95 -3.85 1.03 6.35
C TYR A 95 -3.46 1.65 7.70
N GLU A 96 -2.72 0.94 8.54
CA GLU A 96 -2.28 1.46 9.83
C GLU A 96 -1.28 2.61 9.64
N VAL A 97 -1.09 3.41 10.69
CA VAL A 97 0.10 4.25 10.82
C VAL A 97 1.24 3.31 11.19
N ASP A 98 2.21 3.17 10.29
CA ASP A 98 3.37 2.33 10.53
C ASP A 98 4.21 2.88 11.68
N LEU A 99 4.60 1.98 12.59
CA LEU A 99 5.52 2.22 13.70
C LEU A 99 6.95 2.31 13.17
N LEU A 100 7.22 3.32 12.34
CA LEU A 100 8.58 3.68 11.93
C LEU A 100 9.44 2.51 11.46
N GLY A 101 8.90 1.40 10.93
CA GLY A 101 9.72 0.24 10.57
C GLY A 101 10.87 0.61 9.63
N GLU A 102 10.62 1.61 8.77
CA GLU A 102 11.61 2.23 7.88
C GLU A 102 12.65 3.11 8.60
N MET A 103 12.34 3.76 9.73
CA MET A 103 13.33 4.53 10.54
C MET A 103 14.01 3.67 11.64
N ARG A 104 13.39 2.56 12.05
CA ARG A 104 13.91 1.67 13.11
C ARG A 104 15.09 0.82 12.66
N ASN A 105 15.31 0.72 11.34
CA ASN A 105 16.51 0.11 10.77
C ASN A 105 17.73 1.02 10.99
N ASN A 106 18.24 1.05 12.22
CA ASN A 106 19.62 1.46 12.56
C ASN A 106 20.11 2.77 11.93
N GLN A 107 19.23 3.73 11.59
CA GLN A 107 19.69 5.02 11.08
C GLN A 107 20.30 5.82 12.23
N LYS A 108 21.60 5.59 12.45
CA LYS A 108 22.47 6.47 13.23
C LYS A 108 22.72 7.80 12.50
N ASP A 109 22.24 7.93 11.26
CA ASP A 109 22.46 9.06 10.36
C ASP A 109 21.22 9.28 9.46
N THR A 110 20.88 10.55 9.17
CA THR A 110 19.81 10.95 8.23
C THR A 110 20.26 10.91 6.76
N GLY A 111 21.50 10.45 6.51
CA GLY A 111 22.02 10.17 5.18
C GLY A 111 22.22 11.42 4.34
N ALA A 112 21.54 11.50 3.19
CA ALA A 112 21.65 12.65 2.29
C ALA A 112 21.16 13.95 2.98
N MET A 113 20.22 13.85 3.93
CA MET A 113 19.72 15.03 4.66
C MET A 113 20.83 15.69 5.49
N LYS A 114 21.69 14.91 6.16
CA LYS A 114 22.88 15.44 6.85
C LYS A 114 23.85 16.16 5.90
N THR A 115 23.98 15.66 4.67
CA THR A 115 24.90 16.21 3.67
C THR A 115 24.40 17.53 3.11
N TYR A 116 23.11 17.61 2.76
CA TYR A 116 22.55 18.74 2.02
C TYR A 116 21.69 19.69 2.88
N PHE A 117 21.24 19.24 4.05
CA PHE A 117 20.20 19.90 4.86
C PHE A 117 20.49 19.78 6.36
N GLN A 118 21.65 20.27 6.79
CA GLN A 118 22.17 20.12 8.16
C GLN A 118 21.19 20.60 9.25
N SER A 119 20.47 21.70 9.04
CA SER A 119 19.49 22.20 10.01
C SER A 119 18.32 21.22 10.22
N TYR A 120 17.88 20.55 9.16
CA TYR A 120 16.84 19.54 9.23
C TYR A 120 17.35 18.22 9.83
N ASP A 121 18.63 17.87 9.61
CA ASP A 121 19.27 16.74 10.29
C ASP A 121 19.29 16.95 11.82
N LEU A 122 19.62 18.16 12.27
CA LEU A 122 19.56 18.51 13.69
C LEU A 122 18.12 18.41 14.25
N ALA A 123 17.14 18.94 13.54
CA ALA A 123 15.73 18.84 13.94
C ALA A 123 15.24 17.37 13.97
N ALA A 124 15.66 16.56 12.99
CA ALA A 124 15.32 15.15 12.93
C ALA A 124 15.93 14.38 14.12
N LYS A 125 17.21 14.62 14.44
CA LYS A 125 17.89 14.03 15.62
C LYS A 125 17.25 14.45 16.94
N ASP A 126 16.67 15.65 16.99
CA ASP A 126 15.96 16.12 18.18
C ASP A 126 14.57 15.51 18.36
N SER A 127 14.01 14.92 17.29
CA SER A 127 12.67 14.31 17.29
C SER A 127 12.56 13.10 18.21
N ARG A 128 11.34 12.82 18.68
CA ARG A 128 11.05 11.64 19.51
C ARG A 128 11.26 10.34 18.73
N GLN A 129 11.04 10.38 17.43
CA GLN A 129 11.20 9.26 16.51
C GLN A 129 12.67 8.82 16.45
N PHE A 130 13.60 9.77 16.32
CA PHE A 130 15.04 9.49 16.24
C PHE A 130 15.63 9.14 17.60
N LYS A 131 15.14 9.78 18.67
CA LYS A 131 15.52 9.46 20.06
C LYS A 131 14.89 8.18 20.60
N ASN A 132 13.97 7.56 19.84
CA ASN A 132 13.16 6.42 20.28
C ASN A 132 12.46 6.65 21.64
N THR A 133 12.02 7.89 21.89
CA THR A 133 11.35 8.30 23.15
C THR A 133 9.84 8.36 23.04
N TYR A 134 9.26 7.98 21.90
CA TYR A 134 7.81 7.82 21.77
C TYR A 134 7.38 6.43 22.26
N THR A 135 6.19 6.35 22.85
CA THR A 135 5.62 5.06 23.26
C THR A 135 4.85 4.46 22.08
N ASN A 136 5.15 3.20 21.72
CA ASN A 136 4.39 2.45 20.71
C ASN A 136 2.88 2.48 21.02
N THR A 137 2.52 2.51 22.30
CA THR A 137 1.15 2.66 22.82
C THR A 137 0.39 3.86 22.26
N SER A 138 1.07 4.98 21.99
CA SER A 138 0.40 6.17 21.44
C SER A 138 -0.01 5.97 19.98
N ILE A 139 0.82 5.28 19.19
CA ILE A 139 0.53 4.97 17.78
C ILE A 139 -0.48 3.83 17.69
N GLU A 140 -0.34 2.79 18.51
CA GLU A 140 -1.30 1.70 18.62
C GLU A 140 -2.70 2.22 18.97
N ARG A 141 -2.80 3.18 19.90
CA ARG A 141 -4.07 3.84 20.22
C ARG A 141 -4.63 4.61 19.03
N GLN A 142 -3.79 5.30 18.25
CA GLN A 142 -4.24 6.00 17.04
C GLN A 142 -4.72 5.02 15.97
N ASN A 143 -4.00 3.92 15.75
CA ASN A 143 -4.41 2.85 14.84
C ASN A 143 -5.74 2.25 15.26
N MET A 144 -5.93 1.98 16.56
CA MET A 144 -7.19 1.48 17.09
C MET A 144 -8.36 2.44 16.84
N ILE A 145 -8.19 3.74 17.12
CA ILE A 145 -9.21 4.76 16.86
C ILE A 145 -9.53 4.83 15.36
N GLN A 146 -8.50 4.87 14.51
CA GLN A 146 -8.65 4.92 13.06
C GLN A 146 -9.40 3.69 12.54
N GLN A 147 -9.00 2.49 12.95
CA GLN A 147 -9.67 1.24 12.56
C GLN A 147 -11.13 1.23 13.01
N PHE A 148 -11.41 1.65 14.25
CA PHE A 148 -12.77 1.73 14.77
C PHE A 148 -13.64 2.69 13.95
N VAL A 149 -13.15 3.92 13.69
CA VAL A 149 -13.89 4.93 12.91
C VAL A 149 -14.15 4.45 11.49
N ILE A 150 -13.16 3.84 10.83
CA ILE A 150 -13.31 3.29 9.48
C ILE A 150 -14.29 2.13 9.47
N ALA A 151 -14.22 1.21 10.44
CA ALA A 151 -15.12 0.07 10.53
C ALA A 151 -16.59 0.51 10.74
N VAL A 152 -16.83 1.46 11.65
CA VAL A 152 -18.17 2.06 11.85
C VAL A 152 -18.63 2.76 10.57
N SER A 153 -17.76 3.53 9.91
CA SER A 153 -18.09 4.20 8.66
C SER A 153 -18.46 3.20 7.57
N ALA A 154 -17.69 2.11 7.41
CA ALA A 154 -17.98 1.05 6.46
C ALA A 154 -19.35 0.39 6.74
N LEU A 155 -19.68 0.11 8.00
CA LEU A 155 -20.99 -0.40 8.39
C LEU A 155 -22.12 0.56 8.01
N LEU A 156 -21.96 1.87 8.28
CA LEU A 156 -22.93 2.89 7.90
C LEU A 156 -23.14 2.96 6.39
N LEU A 157 -22.07 2.79 5.60
CA LEU A 157 -22.18 2.73 4.14
C LEU A 157 -22.91 1.49 3.65
N LEU A 158 -22.70 0.33 4.28
CA LEU A 158 -23.48 -0.87 3.97
C LEU A 158 -24.98 -0.65 4.24
N LEU A 159 -25.32 -0.03 5.37
CA LEU A 159 -26.71 0.33 5.69
C LEU A 159 -27.30 1.32 4.68
N LEU A 160 -26.54 2.35 4.27
CA LEU A 160 -26.96 3.30 3.23
C LEU A 160 -27.21 2.61 1.89
N LEU A 161 -26.32 1.70 1.48
CA LEU A 161 -26.45 0.97 0.21
C LEU A 161 -27.69 0.05 0.22
N TRP A 162 -28.04 -0.52 1.39
CA TRP A 162 -29.20 -1.38 1.57
C TRP A 162 -30.53 -0.59 1.67
N ASP A 163 -30.50 0.63 2.17
CA ASP A 163 -31.70 1.45 2.39
C ASP A 163 -32.27 1.97 1.04
N GLU A 164 -33.49 1.56 0.70
CA GLU A 164 -34.19 1.90 -0.55
C GLU A 164 -34.56 3.39 -0.64
N LYS A 165 -34.60 4.12 0.48
CA LYS A 165 -34.91 5.55 0.50
C LYS A 165 -33.87 6.39 -0.24
N TYR A 166 -32.62 5.90 -0.33
CA TYR A 166 -31.55 6.64 -0.98
C TYR A 166 -31.53 6.43 -2.48
N SER A 167 -31.39 7.55 -3.21
CA SER A 167 -31.37 7.56 -4.66
C SER A 167 -30.19 6.76 -5.24
N LYS A 168 -30.37 6.25 -6.46
CA LYS A 168 -29.29 5.58 -7.22
C LYS A 168 -28.03 6.45 -7.34
N ARG A 169 -28.17 7.78 -7.42
CA ARG A 169 -27.03 8.72 -7.48
C ARG A 169 -26.23 8.74 -6.18
N GLN A 170 -26.89 8.76 -5.03
CA GLN A 170 -26.22 8.71 -3.72
C GLN A 170 -25.49 7.37 -3.52
N LYS A 171 -26.14 6.27 -3.87
CA LYS A 171 -25.51 4.93 -3.84
C LYS A 171 -24.33 4.84 -4.82
N ALA A 172 -24.44 5.45 -5.99
CA ALA A 172 -23.36 5.49 -6.97
C ALA A 172 -22.12 6.25 -6.46
N VAL A 173 -22.28 7.36 -5.74
CA VAL A 173 -21.15 8.07 -5.11
C VAL A 173 -20.40 7.15 -4.13
N VAL A 174 -21.12 6.44 -3.27
CA VAL A 174 -20.53 5.46 -2.35
C VAL A 174 -19.84 4.33 -3.12
N GLY A 175 -20.49 3.79 -4.15
CA GLY A 175 -19.92 2.75 -5.00
C GLY A 175 -18.62 3.18 -5.69
N ILE A 176 -18.57 4.39 -6.24
CA ILE A 176 -17.37 4.95 -6.89
C ILE A 176 -16.22 5.09 -5.88
N LEU A 177 -16.49 5.54 -4.66
CA LEU A 177 -15.47 5.66 -3.61
C LEU A 177 -14.91 4.28 -3.23
N LEU A 178 -15.77 3.29 -3.03
CA LEU A 178 -15.35 1.92 -2.69
C LEU A 178 -14.56 1.27 -3.82
N ILE A 179 -15.00 1.44 -5.08
CA ILE A 179 -14.28 0.96 -6.26
C ILE A 179 -12.93 1.67 -6.38
N GLY A 180 -12.88 2.99 -6.19
CA GLY A 180 -11.64 3.76 -6.24
C GLY A 180 -10.63 3.30 -5.20
N MET A 181 -11.09 3.00 -3.97
CA MET A 181 -10.24 2.44 -2.92
C MET A 181 -9.75 1.02 -3.25
N LEU A 182 -10.59 0.20 -3.89
CA LEU A 182 -10.19 -1.14 -4.34
C LEU A 182 -9.16 -1.06 -5.47
N VAL A 183 -9.34 -0.15 -6.42
CA VAL A 183 -8.39 0.11 -7.51
C VAL A 183 -7.07 0.65 -6.96
N ASN A 184 -7.10 1.55 -5.97
CA ASN A 184 -5.89 2.02 -5.28
C ASN A 184 -5.12 0.85 -4.65
N ALA A 185 -5.83 -0.03 -3.91
CA ALA A 185 -5.24 -1.21 -3.32
C ALA A 185 -4.65 -2.16 -4.38
N PHE A 186 -5.35 -2.36 -5.50
CA PHE A 186 -4.88 -3.20 -6.60
C PHE A 186 -3.61 -2.65 -7.25
N VAL A 187 -3.62 -1.38 -7.65
CA VAL A 187 -2.46 -0.75 -8.31
C VAL A 187 -1.24 -0.80 -7.39
N ALA A 188 -1.41 -0.40 -6.12
CA ALA A 188 -0.34 -0.40 -5.14
C ALA A 188 0.22 -1.82 -4.89
N ALA A 189 -0.66 -2.78 -4.63
CA ALA A 189 -0.28 -4.15 -4.28
C ALA A 189 0.25 -4.96 -5.47
N ALA A 190 -0.24 -4.73 -6.69
CA ALA A 190 0.18 -5.46 -7.88
C ALA A 190 1.52 -4.95 -8.44
N THR A 191 1.84 -3.67 -8.24
CA THR A 191 3.01 -3.02 -8.89
C THR A 191 4.14 -2.68 -7.93
N SER A 192 3.85 -2.45 -6.64
CA SER A 192 4.84 -2.02 -5.65
C SER A 192 4.93 -2.99 -4.48
N GLY A 193 3.87 -3.15 -3.70
CA GLY A 193 3.88 -3.97 -2.50
C GLY A 193 2.75 -3.61 -1.52
N VAL A 194 2.65 -4.37 -0.44
CA VAL A 194 1.64 -4.14 0.61
C VAL A 194 2.26 -3.29 1.70
N TYR A 195 1.84 -2.03 1.78
CA TYR A 195 2.34 -1.07 2.76
C TYR A 195 1.22 -0.21 3.34
N ASN A 196 1.34 0.04 4.64
CA ASN A 196 0.44 0.85 5.44
C ASN A 196 0.10 2.20 4.79
N ARG A 197 1.12 2.88 4.23
CA ARG A 197 1.01 4.21 3.62
C ARG A 197 0.08 4.29 2.40
N TYR A 198 -0.15 3.19 1.67
CA TYR A 198 -0.87 3.27 0.40
C TYR A 198 -2.37 3.38 0.61
N GLN A 199 -2.92 2.58 1.52
CA GLN A 199 -4.35 2.60 1.79
C GLN A 199 -4.71 3.64 2.87
N SER A 200 -3.81 3.96 3.82
CA SER A 200 -4.07 4.98 4.85
C SER A 200 -4.35 6.38 4.29
N ARG A 201 -3.77 6.73 3.12
CA ARG A 201 -4.00 8.00 2.43
C ARG A 201 -5.42 8.18 1.88
N VAL A 202 -6.14 7.09 1.65
CA VAL A 202 -7.47 7.10 1.02
C VAL A 202 -8.55 6.49 1.91
N ALA A 203 -8.19 5.71 2.92
CA ALA A 203 -9.15 4.98 3.75
C ALA A 203 -10.14 5.90 4.48
N TRP A 204 -9.74 7.13 4.82
CA TRP A 204 -10.61 8.12 5.45
C TRP A 204 -11.76 8.59 4.55
N LEU A 205 -11.71 8.37 3.22
CA LEU A 205 -12.76 8.81 2.30
C LEU A 205 -14.12 8.19 2.60
N VAL A 206 -14.17 7.00 3.22
CA VAL A 206 -15.44 6.37 3.65
C VAL A 206 -16.16 7.15 4.73
N THR A 207 -15.43 7.98 5.49
CA THR A 207 -16.00 8.74 6.62
C THR A 207 -16.92 9.87 6.13
N LEU A 208 -16.66 10.43 4.94
CA LEU A 208 -17.45 11.54 4.38
C LEU A 208 -18.91 11.15 4.08
N PRO A 209 -19.19 10.12 3.26
CA PRO A 209 -20.57 9.68 3.04
C PRO A 209 -21.20 9.07 4.29
N ALA A 210 -20.42 8.48 5.19
CA ALA A 210 -20.93 7.97 6.46
C ALA A 210 -21.40 9.11 7.38
N PHE A 211 -20.64 10.19 7.47
CA PHE A 211 -21.03 11.39 8.20
C PHE A 211 -22.30 12.02 7.62
N TRP A 212 -22.36 12.17 6.30
CA TRP A 212 -23.56 12.65 5.62
C TRP A 212 -24.79 11.77 5.91
N PHE A 213 -24.63 10.45 5.89
CA PHE A 213 -25.70 9.50 6.23
C PHE A 213 -26.22 9.74 7.64
N VAL A 214 -25.34 9.89 8.64
CA VAL A 214 -25.73 10.19 10.03
C VAL A 214 -26.48 11.51 10.11
N CYS A 215 -25.99 12.58 9.47
CA CYS A 215 -26.69 13.86 9.43
C CYS A 215 -28.09 13.74 8.84
N SER A 216 -28.25 12.97 7.75
CA SER A 216 -29.56 12.76 7.11
C SER A 216 -30.57 12.07 8.05
N LYS A 217 -30.12 11.08 8.84
CA LYS A 217 -30.97 10.38 9.82
C LYS A 217 -31.34 11.27 11.00
N ILE A 218 -30.42 12.12 11.47
CA ILE A 218 -30.70 13.11 12.53
C ILE A 218 -31.76 14.12 12.05
N GLU A 219 -31.68 14.58 10.81
CA GLU A 219 -32.64 15.53 10.23
C GLU A 219 -34.03 14.90 10.04
N GLU A 220 -34.10 13.66 9.56
CA GLU A 220 -35.34 12.88 9.43
C GLU A 220 -36.01 12.73 10.80
N TRP A 221 -35.25 12.33 11.83
CA TRP A 221 -35.75 12.20 13.20
C TRP A 221 -36.27 13.53 13.77
N ARG A 222 -35.54 14.64 13.58
CA ARG A 222 -35.98 15.97 14.03
C ARG A 222 -37.28 16.41 13.36
N THR A 223 -37.44 16.11 12.07
CA THR A 223 -38.65 16.45 11.32
C THR A 223 -39.86 15.68 11.83
N GLN A 224 -39.70 14.37 12.07
CA GLN A 224 -40.76 13.53 12.63
C GLN A 224 -41.21 13.96 14.04
N GLN A 225 -40.29 14.45 14.87
CA GLN A 225 -40.63 14.99 16.20
C GLN A 225 -41.42 16.29 16.10
N ARG A 226 -41.05 17.18 15.16
CA ARG A 226 -41.77 18.44 14.94
C ARG A 226 -43.19 18.25 14.43
N THR A 227 -43.45 17.23 13.60
CA THR A 227 -44.81 16.91 13.15
C THR A 227 -45.65 16.34 14.30
N LYS A 228 -45.08 15.45 15.14
CA LYS A 228 -45.80 14.88 16.30
C LYS A 228 -46.21 15.87 17.38
N ILE A 229 -45.52 17.01 17.52
CA ILE A 229 -45.86 18.06 18.50
C ILE A 229 -47.01 18.95 18.00
N LYS A 230 -47.26 18.97 16.68
CA LYS A 230 -48.31 19.80 16.07
C LYS A 230 -49.68 19.10 16.00
N ASP A 231 -49.71 17.79 16.20
CA ASP A 231 -50.91 16.95 16.27
C ASP A 231 -51.29 16.70 17.74
#